data_AF-A0A2V7TNZ6-F1
#
_entry.id   AF-A0A2V7TNZ6-F1
#
_cell.length_a   1.000
_cell.length_b   1.000
_cell.length_c   1.000
_cell.angle_alpha   90.00
_cell.angle_beta   90.00
_cell.angle_gamma   90.00
#
_symmetry.space_group_name_H-M   'P 1'
#
loop_
_entity.id
_entity.type
_entity.pdbx_description
1 polymer ?
#
loop_
_entity_poly.entity_id
_entity_poly.type
_entity_poly.pdbx_seq_one_letter_code
_entity_poly.pdbx_strand_id
1 'polypeptide(L)'
;MLAPLAAGGCGQSLTSYPDPVVLFSPIASTSVYLMSLDGQLLHEWKTPDPPGYSVYLLPNGNMLRANSVADRPLSALQGSNGGRVEMLDWDGRVVWSFDYATTAGQQHHDVYWMPTNGHVLMVAWETRTAAEAQAAGRAAETIPAEGALWVDKVVEVDPGTSQVV
;
A
#
# COMPACT_ATOMS: atom_id res chain seq x y z
N MET A 1 -29.57 -18.92 47.75
CA MET A 1 -29.31 -17.53 48.16
C MET A 1 -28.03 -17.11 47.47
N LEU A 2 -27.94 -16.16 46.57
CA LEU A 2 -28.82 -15.08 46.10
C LEU A 2 -28.54 -14.86 44.60
N ALA A 3 -29.55 -14.39 43.88
CA ALA A 3 -29.42 -13.66 42.62
C ALA A 3 -30.15 -12.31 42.82
N PRO A 4 -30.08 -11.34 41.89
CA PRO A 4 -28.93 -10.73 41.21
C PRO A 4 -28.99 -9.18 41.31
N LEU A 5 -28.05 -8.46 40.69
CA LEU A 5 -28.34 -7.13 40.13
C LEU A 5 -27.78 -7.05 38.71
N ALA A 6 -28.71 -6.91 37.77
CA ALA A 6 -28.46 -6.51 36.39
C ALA A 6 -29.08 -5.13 36.18
N ALA A 7 -28.31 -4.24 35.55
CA ALA A 7 -28.75 -3.07 34.76
C ALA A 7 -27.47 -2.51 34.14
N GLY A 8 -27.31 -2.23 32.86
CA GLY A 8 -28.20 -2.17 31.72
C GLY A 8 -27.43 -1.39 30.64
N GLY A 9 -27.31 -1.93 29.43
CA GLY A 9 -26.57 -1.30 28.34
C GLY A 9 -26.55 -2.24 27.15
N CYS A 10 -27.47 -2.00 26.22
CA CYS A 10 -27.83 -2.82 25.07
C CYS A 10 -26.65 -3.49 24.35
N GLY A 11 -26.83 -4.77 24.07
CA GLY A 11 -25.92 -5.57 23.28
C GLY A 11 -25.69 -4.98 21.90
N GLN A 12 -24.49 -4.44 21.69
CA GLN A 12 -23.80 -4.71 20.46
C GLN A 12 -23.19 -6.09 20.70
N SER A 13 -23.85 -7.14 20.19
CA SER A 13 -23.14 -8.39 19.95
C SER A 13 -21.92 -7.98 19.13
N LEU A 14 -20.72 -8.05 19.70
CA LEU A 14 -19.53 -8.06 18.89
C LEU A 14 -19.69 -9.29 18.02
N THR A 15 -20.22 -9.10 16.82
CA THR A 15 -20.19 -10.11 15.77
C THR A 15 -18.72 -10.34 15.50
N SER A 16 -18.14 -11.27 16.25
CA SER A 16 -17.02 -12.06 15.77
C SER A 16 -17.51 -12.57 14.43
N TYR A 17 -17.05 -11.97 13.33
CA TYR A 17 -17.16 -12.58 12.01
C TYR A 17 -16.37 -13.88 12.12
N PRO A 18 -17.03 -15.05 12.26
CA PRO A 18 -16.31 -16.32 12.36
C PRO A 18 -15.75 -16.71 10.99
N ASP A 19 -16.20 -16.00 9.94
CA ASP A 19 -15.94 -16.33 8.56
C ASP A 19 -14.76 -15.50 8.03
N PRO A 20 -13.82 -16.14 7.32
CA PRO A 20 -12.73 -15.45 6.65
C PRO A 20 -13.24 -14.34 5.72
N VAL A 21 -12.40 -13.31 5.55
CA VAL A 21 -12.68 -12.13 4.74
C VAL A 21 -11.58 -11.92 3.70
N VAL A 22 -11.89 -11.18 2.64
CA VAL A 22 -10.98 -10.79 1.57
C VAL A 22 -10.91 -9.29 1.50
N LEU A 23 -9.69 -8.76 1.63
CA LEU A 23 -9.36 -7.36 1.35
C LEU A 23 -8.75 -7.28 -0.03
N PHE A 24 -9.24 -6.40 -0.90
CA PHE A 24 -8.67 -6.20 -2.22
C PHE A 24 -8.94 -4.80 -2.77
N SER A 25 -8.04 -4.35 -3.66
CA SER A 25 -8.20 -3.09 -4.38
C SER A 25 -8.10 -3.31 -5.89
N PRO A 26 -9.20 -3.16 -6.64
CA PRO A 26 -9.20 -3.36 -8.09
C PRO A 26 -8.33 -2.32 -8.83
N ILE A 27 -7.49 -2.78 -9.76
CA ILE A 27 -6.46 -2.01 -10.49
C ILE A 27 -6.97 -0.71 -11.14
N ALA A 28 -8.24 -0.65 -11.54
CA ALA A 28 -8.87 0.51 -12.16
C ALA A 28 -10.07 1.03 -11.34
N SER A 29 -9.94 1.05 -10.02
CA SER A 29 -10.96 1.55 -9.10
C SER A 29 -10.36 2.52 -8.09
N THR A 30 -11.17 3.46 -7.64
CA THR A 30 -10.87 4.35 -6.50
C THR A 30 -11.47 3.83 -5.19
N SER A 31 -11.81 2.55 -5.15
CA SER A 31 -12.41 1.88 -3.97
C SER A 31 -11.57 0.68 -3.53
N VAL A 32 -11.48 0.46 -2.22
CA VAL A 32 -10.93 -0.75 -1.59
C VAL A 32 -12.07 -1.47 -0.89
N TYR A 33 -12.14 -2.78 -1.05
CA TYR A 33 -13.24 -3.59 -0.54
C TYR A 33 -12.75 -4.55 0.53
N LEU A 34 -13.54 -4.66 1.60
CA LEU A 34 -13.52 -5.78 2.53
C LEU A 34 -14.82 -6.57 2.33
N MET A 35 -14.70 -7.83 1.96
CA MET A 35 -15.83 -8.70 1.68
C MET A 35 -15.71 -10.02 2.43
N SER A 36 -16.84 -10.63 2.77
CA SER A 36 -16.88 -12.02 3.21
C SER A 36 -16.70 -12.98 2.02
N LEU A 37 -16.39 -14.25 2.30
CA LEU A 37 -16.23 -15.25 1.23
C LEU A 37 -17.52 -15.58 0.46
N ASP A 38 -18.70 -15.32 1.03
CA ASP A 38 -19.99 -15.47 0.35
C ASP A 38 -20.38 -14.24 -0.48
N GLY A 39 -19.49 -13.25 -0.59
CA GLY A 39 -19.64 -12.08 -1.46
C GLY A 39 -20.42 -10.92 -0.84
N GLN A 40 -20.66 -10.92 0.48
CA GLN A 40 -21.25 -9.76 1.15
C GLN A 40 -20.21 -8.65 1.28
N LEU A 41 -20.61 -7.43 0.94
CA LEU A 41 -19.81 -6.25 1.20
C LEU A 41 -19.85 -5.95 2.70
N LEU A 42 -18.69 -6.04 3.35
CA LEU A 42 -18.54 -5.73 4.77
C LEU A 42 -18.15 -4.28 4.99
N HIS A 43 -17.24 -3.77 4.14
CA HIS A 43 -16.79 -2.39 4.19
C HIS A 43 -16.21 -1.93 2.84
N GLU A 44 -16.29 -0.63 2.59
CA GLU A 44 -15.69 0.01 1.41
C GLU A 44 -14.97 1.30 1.83
N TRP A 45 -13.67 1.40 1.51
CA TRP A 45 -12.94 2.66 1.56
C TRP A 45 -13.01 3.32 0.19
N LYS A 46 -13.57 4.53 0.12
CA LYS A 46 -13.46 5.41 -1.05
C LYS A 46 -12.18 6.24 -0.93
N THR A 47 -11.42 6.30 -2.01
CA THR A 47 -10.12 6.98 -2.06
C THR A 47 -10.02 7.89 -3.27
N PRO A 48 -9.14 8.90 -3.28
CA PRO A 48 -9.01 9.80 -4.43
C PRO A 48 -8.26 9.16 -5.60
N ASP A 49 -7.37 8.20 -5.31
CA ASP A 49 -6.40 7.67 -6.27
C ASP A 49 -6.59 6.17 -6.51
N PRO A 50 -6.28 5.66 -7.72
CA PRO A 50 -6.26 4.22 -7.99
C PRO A 50 -5.15 3.51 -7.20
N PRO A 51 -5.28 2.19 -6.94
CA PRO A 51 -4.30 1.47 -6.13
C PRO A 51 -2.96 1.39 -6.79
N GLY A 52 -1.89 1.38 -5.97
CA GLY A 52 -0.52 1.01 -6.29
C GLY A 52 -0.31 -0.50 -6.23
N TYR A 53 -1.39 -1.27 -6.42
CA TYR A 53 -1.53 -2.72 -6.22
C TYR A 53 -1.67 -3.18 -4.76
N SER A 54 -0.66 -3.02 -3.91
CA SER A 54 -0.71 -3.64 -2.57
C SER A 54 -1.62 -2.93 -1.57
N VAL A 55 -2.33 -3.73 -0.76
CA VAL A 55 -3.21 -3.28 0.33
C VAL A 55 -3.23 -4.29 1.48
N TYR A 56 -3.20 -3.79 2.71
CA TYR A 56 -3.15 -4.58 3.94
C TYR A 56 -4.07 -3.98 5.00
N LEU A 57 -4.72 -4.84 5.79
CA LEU A 57 -5.36 -4.45 7.04
C LEU A 57 -4.37 -4.73 8.18
N LEU A 58 -3.98 -3.68 8.90
CA LEU A 58 -3.00 -3.76 9.98
C LEU A 58 -3.67 -4.20 11.29
N PRO A 59 -2.91 -4.73 12.26
CA PRO A 59 -3.46 -5.20 13.55
C PRO A 59 -4.19 -4.14 14.37
N ASN A 60 -3.91 -2.86 14.14
CA ASN A 60 -4.58 -1.74 14.80
C ASN A 60 -5.90 -1.33 14.11
N GLY A 61 -6.30 -2.01 13.04
CA GLY A 61 -7.52 -1.72 12.27
C GLY A 61 -7.33 -0.71 11.15
N ASN A 62 -6.14 -0.12 10.98
CA ASN A 62 -5.85 0.77 9.87
C ASN A 62 -5.57 -0.03 8.59
N MET A 63 -5.92 0.54 7.44
CA MET A 63 -5.56 0.00 6.15
C MET A 63 -4.28 0.69 5.63
N LEU A 64 -3.23 -0.08 5.32
CA LEU A 64 -2.04 0.38 4.61
C LEU A 64 -2.20 0.05 3.12
N ARG A 65 -1.92 0.99 2.23
CA ARG A 65 -1.94 0.75 0.78
C ARG A 65 -0.88 1.52 0.03
N ALA A 66 -0.48 0.97 -1.11
CA ALA A 66 0.16 1.72 -2.16
C ALA A 66 -0.92 2.41 -3.02
N ASN A 67 -0.63 3.59 -3.56
CA ASN A 67 -1.52 4.27 -4.52
C ASN A 67 -0.75 5.01 -5.61
N SER A 68 -1.41 5.10 -6.78
CA SER A 68 -0.87 5.75 -7.97
C SER A 68 -1.08 7.26 -7.90
N VAL A 69 -0.01 8.04 -7.93
CA VAL A 69 -0.09 9.51 -8.02
C VAL A 69 0.04 9.97 -9.48
N ALA A 70 -0.60 11.11 -9.81
CA ALA A 70 -0.62 11.64 -11.18
C ALA A 70 0.74 12.24 -11.61
N ASP A 71 1.38 13.00 -10.72
CA ASP A 71 2.68 13.63 -10.97
C ASP A 71 3.80 12.70 -10.50
N ARG A 72 4.56 12.16 -11.46
CA ARG A 72 5.61 11.17 -11.20
C ARG A 72 6.64 11.11 -12.32
N PRO A 73 7.93 10.93 -12.00
CA PRO A 73 9.00 10.95 -12.99
C PRO A 73 9.08 9.68 -13.85
N LEU A 74 8.67 8.53 -13.30
CA LEU A 74 8.73 7.24 -13.99
C LEU A 74 7.30 6.79 -14.32
N SER A 75 6.84 7.11 -15.53
CA SER A 75 5.49 6.72 -15.95
C SER A 75 5.55 5.61 -16.99
N ALA A 76 5.05 4.42 -16.63
CA ALA A 76 4.74 3.39 -17.61
C ALA A 76 3.44 3.76 -18.35
N LEU A 77 3.38 3.44 -19.65
CA LEU A 77 2.25 3.76 -20.54
C LEU A 77 0.94 3.05 -20.14
N GLN A 78 1.00 1.98 -19.34
CA GLN A 78 -0.16 1.19 -18.93
C GLN A 78 0.03 0.67 -17.50
N GLY A 79 -0.99 0.89 -16.65
CA GLY A 79 -1.07 0.33 -15.31
C GLY A 79 -0.92 1.35 -14.19
N SER A 80 -1.16 0.87 -12.97
CA SER A 80 -0.77 1.60 -11.77
C SER A 80 0.75 1.62 -11.65
N ASN A 81 1.31 2.79 -11.36
CA ASN A 81 2.74 3.04 -11.29
C ASN A 81 3.18 3.55 -9.91
N GLY A 82 2.36 3.30 -8.88
CA GLY A 82 2.65 3.68 -7.51
C GLY A 82 2.98 5.16 -7.33
N GLY A 83 3.88 5.42 -6.37
CA GLY A 83 4.42 6.73 -6.06
C GLY A 83 3.96 7.28 -4.72
N ARG A 84 2.97 6.67 -4.07
CA ARG A 84 2.59 6.98 -2.69
C ARG A 84 2.32 5.70 -1.90
N VAL A 85 2.64 5.78 -0.61
CA VAL A 85 2.11 4.88 0.41
C VAL A 85 1.22 5.70 1.35
N GLU A 86 0.06 5.17 1.71
CA GLU A 86 -0.86 5.80 2.64
C GLU A 86 -1.44 4.79 3.62
N MET A 87 -1.75 5.30 4.82
CA MET A 87 -2.47 4.58 5.85
C MET A 87 -3.78 5.32 6.14
N LEU A 88 -4.90 4.61 6.08
CA LEU A 88 -6.22 5.11 6.39
C LEU A 88 -6.76 4.43 7.65
N ASP A 89 -7.55 5.15 8.44
CA ASP A 89 -8.36 4.51 9.49
C ASP A 89 -9.62 3.85 8.90
N TRP A 90 -10.43 3.23 9.78
CA TRP A 90 -11.65 2.53 9.39
C TRP A 90 -12.63 3.43 8.61
N ASP A 91 -12.72 4.70 8.97
CA ASP A 91 -13.63 5.67 8.33
C ASP A 91 -13.05 6.28 7.04
N GLY A 92 -11.84 5.87 6.64
CA GLY A 92 -11.15 6.34 5.45
C GLY A 92 -10.41 7.66 5.62
N ARG A 93 -10.19 8.11 6.85
CA ARG A 93 -9.34 9.27 7.11
C ARG A 93 -7.89 8.90 6.95
N VAL A 94 -7.13 9.72 6.24
CA VAL A 94 -5.67 9.58 6.16
C VAL A 94 -5.06 9.80 7.54
N VAL A 95 -4.39 8.77 8.07
CA VAL A 95 -3.63 8.86 9.32
C VAL A 95 -2.14 9.10 9.05
N TRP A 96 -1.64 8.61 7.92
CA TRP A 96 -0.27 8.84 7.47
C TRP A 96 -0.20 8.70 5.94
N SER A 97 0.72 9.44 5.32
CA SER A 97 1.00 9.33 3.89
C SER A 97 2.44 9.73 3.60
N PHE A 98 3.05 9.08 2.61
CA PHE A 98 4.40 9.36 2.15
C PHE A 98 4.46 9.26 0.63
N ASP A 99 4.79 10.38 -0.02
CA ASP A 99 5.07 10.46 -1.44
C ASP A 99 6.51 10.08 -1.72
N TYR A 100 6.69 9.04 -2.52
CA TYR A 100 7.98 8.65 -3.08
C TYR A 100 7.82 8.57 -4.59
N ALA A 101 7.86 9.74 -5.23
CA ALA A 101 7.82 9.91 -6.68
C ALA A 101 8.77 11.07 -7.07
N THR A 102 10.06 10.85 -6.84
CA THR A 102 11.09 11.88 -6.94
C THR A 102 12.23 11.44 -7.86
N THR A 103 13.20 12.32 -8.10
CA THR A 103 14.43 11.96 -8.83
C THR A 103 15.25 10.89 -8.10
N ALA A 104 15.08 10.74 -6.78
CA ALA A 104 15.74 9.68 -6.01
C ALA A 104 15.07 8.31 -6.20
N GLY A 105 13.83 8.25 -6.67
CA GLY A 105 13.11 7.01 -6.93
C GLY A 105 11.60 7.16 -6.85
N GLN A 106 10.89 6.08 -7.20
CA GLN A 106 9.42 6.04 -7.22
C GLN A 106 8.88 4.74 -6.63
N GLN A 107 7.94 4.80 -5.67
CA GLN A 107 7.30 3.59 -5.15
C GLN A 107 6.62 2.84 -6.30
N HIS A 108 6.81 1.51 -6.35
CA HIS A 108 6.45 0.69 -7.50
C HIS A 108 5.11 -0.05 -7.30
N HIS A 109 5.10 -1.19 -6.60
CA HIS A 109 3.88 -1.99 -6.45
C HIS A 109 3.62 -2.51 -5.02
N ASP A 110 4.66 -2.89 -4.28
CA ASP A 110 4.48 -3.51 -2.97
C ASP A 110 4.95 -2.64 -1.82
N VAL A 111 4.32 -2.86 -0.67
CA VAL A 111 4.63 -2.25 0.62
C VAL A 111 4.51 -3.30 1.72
N TYR A 112 5.29 -3.17 2.78
CA TYR A 112 5.20 -4.07 3.91
C TYR A 112 5.32 -3.31 5.23
N TRP A 113 4.34 -3.49 6.11
CA TRP A 113 4.39 -2.99 7.47
C TRP A 113 5.31 -3.87 8.32
N MET A 114 6.35 -3.28 8.89
CA MET A 114 7.28 -3.98 9.77
C MET A 114 6.71 -4.03 11.20
N PRO A 115 6.35 -5.22 11.72
CA PRO A 115 5.66 -5.33 13.01
C PRO A 115 6.56 -5.02 14.22
N THR A 116 7.88 -5.03 14.05
CA THR A 116 8.85 -4.86 15.15
C THR A 116 9.18 -3.40 15.47
N ASN A 117 9.27 -2.54 14.45
CA ASN A 117 9.63 -1.12 14.58
C ASN A 117 8.52 -0.17 14.08
N GLY A 118 7.51 -0.68 13.38
CA GLY A 118 6.45 0.13 12.78
C GLY A 118 6.89 0.91 11.54
N HIS A 119 8.03 0.57 10.96
CA HIS A 119 8.46 1.14 9.68
C HIS A 119 7.68 0.50 8.53
N VAL A 120 7.78 1.12 7.36
CA VAL A 120 7.20 0.60 6.12
C VAL A 120 8.32 0.36 5.11
N LEU A 121 8.43 -0.87 4.62
CA LEU A 121 9.22 -1.17 3.44
C LEU A 121 8.39 -0.90 2.20
N MET A 122 9.02 -0.39 1.15
CA MET A 122 8.42 -0.28 -0.16
C MET A 122 9.42 -0.74 -1.22
N VAL A 123 8.91 -1.47 -2.21
CA VAL A 123 9.65 -1.64 -3.46
C VAL A 123 9.52 -0.34 -4.24
N ALA A 124 10.64 0.15 -4.74
CA ALA A 124 10.69 1.39 -5.50
C ALA A 124 11.61 1.25 -6.70
N TRP A 125 11.23 1.92 -7.79
CA TRP A 125 12.10 2.09 -8.94
C TRP A 125 13.18 3.13 -8.68
N GLU A 126 14.34 2.88 -9.28
CA GLU A 126 15.36 3.87 -9.56
C GLU A 126 15.90 3.69 -10.98
N THR A 127 16.57 4.71 -11.50
CA THR A 127 17.18 4.65 -12.83
C THR A 127 18.64 4.27 -12.74
N ARG A 128 19.09 3.43 -13.67
CA ARG A 128 20.50 3.10 -13.89
C ARG A 128 20.86 3.40 -15.33
N THR A 129 22.04 3.98 -15.52
CA THR A 129 22.57 4.25 -16.86
C THR A 129 22.87 2.94 -17.60
N ALA A 130 22.91 2.99 -18.93
CA ALA A 130 23.33 1.85 -19.73
C ALA A 130 24.74 1.34 -19.33
N ALA A 131 25.66 2.24 -18.99
CA ALA A 131 27.01 1.88 -18.55
C ALA A 131 27.00 1.11 -17.22
N GLU A 132 26.24 1.58 -16.22
CA GLU A 132 26.06 0.85 -14.96
C GLU A 132 25.41 -0.52 -15.17
N ALA A 133 24.38 -0.59 -16.02
CA ALA A 133 23.70 -1.85 -16.33
C ALA A 133 24.64 -2.85 -17.02
N GLN A 134 25.43 -2.42 -18.00
CA GLN A 134 26.43 -3.27 -18.67
C GLN A 134 27.53 -3.71 -17.71
N ALA A 135 28.01 -2.81 -16.84
CA ALA A 135 28.98 -3.16 -15.81
C ALA A 135 28.44 -4.21 -14.83
N ALA A 136 27.12 -4.22 -14.59
CA ALA A 136 26.41 -5.23 -13.81
C ALA A 136 26.08 -6.53 -14.61
N GLY A 137 26.51 -6.63 -15.87
CA GLY A 137 26.36 -7.83 -16.70
C GLY A 137 25.15 -7.84 -17.65
N ARG A 138 24.43 -6.71 -17.80
CA ARG A 138 23.34 -6.60 -18.78
C ARG A 138 23.90 -6.59 -20.22
N ALA A 139 23.37 -7.43 -21.09
CA ALA A 139 23.72 -7.43 -22.50
C ALA A 139 23.25 -6.13 -23.19
N ALA A 140 24.13 -5.50 -23.97
CA ALA A 140 23.91 -4.15 -24.51
C ALA A 140 22.67 -4.05 -25.40
N GLU A 141 22.38 -5.10 -26.17
CA GLU A 141 21.23 -5.21 -27.06
C GLU A 141 19.87 -5.33 -26.34
N THR A 142 19.89 -5.58 -25.03
CA THR A 142 18.68 -5.69 -24.19
C THR A 142 18.40 -4.41 -23.40
N ILE A 143 19.19 -3.36 -23.62
CA ILE A 143 19.03 -2.03 -23.00
C ILE A 143 18.07 -1.22 -23.87
N PRO A 144 17.05 -0.56 -23.29
CA PRO A 144 16.14 0.30 -24.03
C PRO A 144 16.87 1.40 -24.81
N ALA A 145 16.32 1.82 -25.95
CA ALA A 145 16.94 2.84 -26.81
C ALA A 145 17.11 4.19 -26.09
N GLU A 146 16.29 4.44 -25.07
CA GLU A 146 16.33 5.59 -24.18
C GLU A 146 17.58 5.60 -23.27
N GLY A 147 18.35 4.51 -23.23
CA GLY A 147 19.67 4.45 -22.62
C GLY A 147 19.70 4.33 -21.09
N ALA A 148 18.55 4.07 -20.47
CA ALA A 148 18.42 3.84 -19.03
C ALA A 148 17.53 2.62 -18.73
N LEU A 149 17.83 1.95 -17.62
CA LEU A 149 16.99 0.90 -17.06
C LEU A 149 16.33 1.39 -15.78
N TRP A 150 15.07 1.00 -15.59
CA TRP A 150 14.42 1.10 -14.28
C TRP A 150 14.65 -0.22 -13.55
N VAL A 151 15.18 -0.14 -12.35
CA VAL A 151 15.46 -1.30 -11.49
C VAL A 151 14.78 -1.10 -10.15
N ASP A 152 14.44 -2.21 -9.49
CA ASP A 152 13.86 -2.16 -8.16
C ASP A 152 14.94 -2.05 -7.08
N LYS A 153 14.63 -1.25 -6.06
CA LYS A 153 15.29 -1.21 -4.77
C LYS A 153 14.26 -1.34 -3.66
N VAL A 154 14.74 -1.60 -2.45
CA VAL A 154 13.92 -1.52 -1.24
C VAL A 154 14.22 -0.20 -0.54
N VAL A 155 13.17 0.49 -0.12
CA VAL A 155 13.25 1.71 0.69
C VAL A 155 12.49 1.44 1.99
N GLU A 156 13.12 1.74 3.12
CA GLU A 156 12.48 1.71 4.44
C GLU A 156 12.15 3.15 4.84
N VAL A 157 10.90 3.39 5.24
CA VAL A 157 10.45 4.70 5.74
C VAL A 157 9.93 4.54 7.17
N ASP A 158 10.27 5.49 8.03
CA ASP A 158 9.71 5.62 9.37
C ASP A 158 8.48 6.54 9.34
N PRO A 159 7.25 6.04 9.58
CA PRO A 159 6.05 6.86 9.61
C PRO A 159 6.02 7.91 10.73
N GLY A 160 6.80 7.73 11.80
CA GLY A 160 6.89 8.69 12.90
C GLY A 160 7.62 9.98 12.53
N THR A 161 8.56 9.89 11.58
CA THR A 161 9.35 11.04 11.08
C THR A 161 9.08 11.37 9.62
N SER A 162 8.41 10.48 8.89
CA SER A 162 8.25 10.51 7.44
C SER A 162 9.58 10.67 6.71
N GLN A 163 10.61 9.95 7.17
CA GLN A 163 11.94 9.93 6.57
C GLN A 163 12.33 8.52 6.16
N VAL A 164 13.11 8.42 5.09
CA VAL A 164 13.81 7.19 4.71
C VAL A 164 14.91 6.91 5.73
N VAL A 165 15.04 5.66 6.19
CA VAL A 165 16.00 5.22 7.22
C VAL A 165 17.11 4.33 6.69
#